data_AF-A0A943RDI1-F1
#
_entry.id   AF-A0A943RDI1-F1
#
_cell.length_a   1.000
_cell.length_b   1.000
_cell.length_c   1.000
_cell.angle_alpha   90.00
_cell.angle_beta   90.00
_cell.angle_gamma   90.00
#
_symmetry.space_group_name_H-M   'P 1'
#
loop_
_entity.id
_entity.type
_entity.pdbx_description
1 polymer ?
#
loop_
_entity_poly.entity_id
_entity_poly.type
_entity_poly.pdbx_seq_one_letter_code
_entity_poly.pdbx_strand_id
1 'polypeptide(L)'
;MKTYLDEMKYKDQRVTQKMIGVDTAKYMLEIDGRSDEIHTGGEGCWGNEVELYRRVGKQRVSDAMIISVAMREETDFERMRQMARYFFPELQQVDRGVKKKKRGDTAR
;
A
#
# COMPACT_ATOMS: atom_id res chain seq x y z
N MET A 1 -6.09 -0.79 -11.98
CA MET A 1 -4.96 -0.69 -11.02
C MET A 1 -4.05 0.51 -11.25
N LYS A 2 -3.65 0.81 -12.50
CA LYS A 2 -2.74 1.93 -12.82
C LYS A 2 -3.08 3.25 -12.13
N THR A 3 -4.36 3.66 -12.12
CA THR A 3 -4.84 4.88 -11.46
C THR A 3 -4.34 4.99 -10.01
N TYR A 4 -4.55 3.96 -9.20
CA TYR A 4 -4.17 3.97 -7.78
C TYR A 4 -2.66 3.82 -7.57
N LEU A 5 -1.97 3.09 -8.46
CA LEU A 5 -0.50 2.96 -8.45
C LEU A 5 0.21 4.30 -8.76
N ASP A 6 -0.47 5.18 -9.49
CA ASP A 6 -0.03 6.56 -9.77
C ASP A 6 -0.48 7.55 -8.68
N GLU A 7 -0.97 7.05 -7.53
CA GLU A 7 -1.49 7.85 -6.41
C GLU A 7 -2.71 8.71 -6.77
N MET A 8 -3.41 8.35 -7.85
CA MET A 8 -4.61 9.04 -8.31
C MET A 8 -5.88 8.34 -7.83
N LYS A 9 -6.96 9.10 -7.73
CA LYS A 9 -8.32 8.59 -7.51
C LYS A 9 -9.31 9.23 -8.46
N TYR A 10 -10.43 8.55 -8.71
CA TYR A 10 -11.54 9.13 -9.45
C TYR A 10 -12.24 10.23 -8.63
N LYS A 11 -12.85 11.19 -9.33
CA LYS A 11 -13.50 12.35 -8.70
C LYS A 11 -14.59 11.94 -7.71
N ASP A 12 -15.39 10.94 -8.09
CA ASP A 12 -16.54 10.49 -7.31
C ASP A 12 -16.17 9.53 -6.16
N GLN A 13 -14.89 9.15 -6.05
CA GLN A 13 -14.39 8.33 -4.95
C GLN A 13 -14.17 9.15 -3.69
N ARG A 14 -14.61 8.58 -2.58
CA ARG A 14 -14.34 9.01 -1.22
C ARG A 14 -13.22 8.16 -0.64
N VAL A 15 -12.54 8.72 0.36
CA VAL A 15 -11.41 8.10 1.04
C VAL A 15 -11.75 7.99 2.52
N THR A 16 -11.50 6.82 3.10
CA THR A 16 -11.45 6.65 4.55
C THR A 16 -10.09 6.08 4.91
N GLN A 17 -9.49 6.59 5.98
CA GLN A 17 -8.21 6.13 6.48
C GLN A 17 -8.34 5.74 7.95
N LYS A 18 -7.67 4.66 8.33
CA LYS A 18 -7.54 4.23 9.71
C LYS A 18 -6.10 3.83 9.99
N MET A 19 -5.59 4.24 11.14
CA MET A 19 -4.25 3.85 11.58
C MET A 19 -4.25 2.40 12.09
N ILE A 20 -3.16 1.69 11.83
CA ILE A 20 -2.91 0.35 12.35
C ILE A 20 -1.99 0.49 13.55
N GLY A 21 -2.58 0.31 14.73
CA GLY A 21 -1.86 0.23 16.00
C GLY A 21 -1.27 -1.17 16.21
N VAL A 22 -0.10 -1.23 16.83
CA VAL A 22 0.55 -2.45 17.31
C VAL A 22 0.88 -2.28 18.79
N ASP A 23 0.44 -3.24 19.60
CA ASP A 23 0.61 -3.31 21.05
C ASP A 23 1.70 -4.32 21.45
N THR A 24 2.11 -5.18 20.53
CA THR A 24 3.12 -6.24 20.75
C THR A 24 4.42 -5.98 19.98
N ALA A 25 4.61 -4.75 19.46
CA ALA A 25 5.73 -4.36 18.62
C ALA A 25 5.91 -5.23 17.35
N LYS A 26 4.81 -5.79 16.85
CA LYS A 26 4.78 -6.59 15.62
C LYS A 26 3.41 -6.54 14.94
N TYR A 27 3.42 -6.69 13.62
CA TYR A 27 2.25 -7.05 12.83
C TYR A 27 2.17 -8.57 12.68
N MET A 28 0.95 -9.08 12.59
CA MET A 28 0.67 -10.41 12.08
C MET A 28 -0.06 -10.27 10.75
N LEU A 29 0.56 -10.71 9.67
CA LEU A 29 -0.07 -10.74 8.35
C LEU A 29 -0.48 -12.17 8.04
N GLU A 30 -1.72 -12.34 7.61
CA GLU A 30 -2.23 -13.60 7.06
C GLU A 30 -2.82 -13.33 5.68
N ILE A 31 -2.25 -13.94 4.65
CA ILE A 31 -2.62 -13.74 3.25
C ILE A 31 -2.66 -15.11 2.58
N ASP A 32 -3.84 -15.47 2.07
CA ASP A 32 -4.07 -16.72 1.32
C ASP A 32 -3.52 -17.98 2.03
N GLY A 33 -3.70 -18.06 3.35
CA GLY A 33 -3.24 -19.18 4.19
C GLY A 33 -1.75 -19.15 4.55
N ARG A 34 -1.00 -18.12 4.16
CA ARG A 34 0.37 -17.86 4.64
C ARG A 34 0.37 -16.81 5.71
N SER A 35 1.04 -17.07 6.82
CA SER A 35 1.23 -16.09 7.89
C SER A 35 2.71 -15.83 8.17
N ASP A 36 3.02 -14.61 8.59
CA ASP A 36 4.32 -14.23 9.14
C ASP A 36 4.17 -13.00 10.07
N GLU A 37 5.16 -12.79 10.92
CA GLU A 37 5.24 -11.66 11.83
C GLU A 37 6.25 -10.62 11.33
N ILE A 38 5.81 -9.36 11.28
CA ILE A 38 6.67 -8.23 10.91
C ILE A 38 6.91 -7.39 12.15
N HIS A 39 8.14 -7.43 12.66
CA HIS A 39 8.51 -6.66 13.84
C HIS A 39 8.56 -5.17 13.51
N THR A 40 7.92 -4.34 14.33
CA THR A 40 7.96 -2.87 14.21
C THR A 40 9.04 -2.25 15.08
N GLY A 41 9.54 -2.98 16.08
CA GLY A 41 10.58 -2.50 17.00
C GLY A 41 10.06 -1.67 18.17
N GLY A 42 8.77 -1.32 18.17
CA GLY A 42 8.10 -0.68 19.29
C GLY A 42 6.58 -0.70 19.13
N GLU A 43 5.89 -0.37 20.21
CA GLU A 43 4.44 -0.19 20.24
C GLU A 43 4.03 1.13 19.55
N GLY A 44 2.74 1.29 19.25
CA GLY A 44 2.18 2.54 18.70
C GLY A 44 1.55 2.36 17.33
N CYS A 45 1.45 3.43 16.54
CA CYS A 45 0.84 3.40 15.21
C CYS A 45 1.92 3.34 14.12
N TRP A 46 2.02 2.21 13.43
CA TRP A 46 3.12 1.96 12.48
C TRP A 46 2.63 1.84 11.03
N GLY A 47 1.33 1.91 10.78
CA GLY A 47 0.78 1.72 9.44
C GLY A 47 -0.61 2.28 9.32
N ASN A 48 -1.21 2.12 8.16
CA ASN A 48 -2.56 2.60 7.91
C ASN A 48 -3.26 1.78 6.82
N GLU A 49 -4.56 1.66 6.94
CA GLU A 49 -5.44 1.22 5.85
C GLU A 49 -6.11 2.44 5.22
N VAL A 50 -6.25 2.42 3.89
CA VAL A 50 -6.97 3.41 3.11
C VAL A 50 -7.98 2.69 2.24
N GLU A 51 -9.25 3.00 2.43
CA GLU A 51 -10.34 2.52 1.61
C GLU A 51 -10.79 3.62 0.63
N LEU A 52 -10.77 3.30 -0.66
CA LEU A 52 -11.37 4.08 -1.73
C LEU A 52 -12.73 3.50 -2.07
N TYR A 53 -13.79 4.30 -1.96
CA TYR A 53 -15.15 3.82 -2.16
C TYR A 53 -16.06 4.85 -2.83
N ARG A 54 -17.14 4.37 -3.45
CA ARG A 54 -18.20 5.18 -4.05
C ARG A 54 -19.49 5.00 -3.27
N ARG A 55 -20.42 5.95 -3.45
CA ARG A 55 -21.83 5.74 -3.11
C ARG A 55 -22.65 5.55 -4.37
N VAL A 56 -23.36 4.45 -4.46
CA VAL A 56 -24.33 4.17 -5.52
C VAL A 56 -25.71 4.12 -4.85
N GLY A 57 -26.48 5.20 -5.03
CA GLY A 57 -27.68 5.43 -4.24
C GLY A 57 -27.36 5.49 -2.73
N LYS A 58 -27.96 4.60 -1.95
CA LYS A 58 -27.70 4.46 -0.50
C LYS A 58 -26.56 3.48 -0.17
N GLN A 59 -26.06 2.72 -1.15
CA GLN A 59 -25.07 1.68 -0.93
C GLN A 59 -23.64 2.23 -1.03
N ARG A 60 -22.77 1.76 -0.12
CA ARG A 60 -21.32 1.96 -0.20
C ARG A 60 -20.70 0.80 -0.99
N VAL A 61 -19.90 1.12 -2.01
CA VAL A 61 -19.17 0.15 -2.82
C VAL A 61 -17.68 0.44 -2.70
N SER A 62 -16.92 -0.52 -2.17
CA SER A 62 -15.46 -0.42 -2.07
C SER A 62 -14.83 -0.71 -3.43
N ASP A 63 -13.98 0.19 -3.92
CA ASP A 63 -13.27 0.03 -5.19
C ASP A 63 -11.84 -0.45 -5.00
N ALA A 64 -11.21 -0.06 -3.89
CA ALA A 64 -9.84 -0.44 -3.55
C ALA A 64 -9.55 -0.29 -2.05
N MET A 65 -8.69 -1.17 -1.55
CA MET A 65 -8.08 -1.09 -0.22
C MET A 65 -6.57 -1.02 -0.39
N ILE A 66 -5.92 -0.10 0.31
CA ILE A 66 -4.47 0.05 0.35
C ILE A 66 -4.05 -0.11 1.80
N ILE A 67 -3.18 -1.09 2.07
CA ILE A 67 -2.61 -1.31 3.40
C ILE A 67 -1.14 -0.93 3.33
N SER A 68 -0.76 0.06 4.12
CA SER A 68 0.61 0.49 4.30
C SER A 68 1.14 -0.05 5.63
N VAL A 69 2.21 -0.84 5.55
CA VAL A 69 2.88 -1.46 6.70
C VAL A 69 4.28 -0.85 6.79
N ALA A 70 4.62 -0.17 7.89
CA ALA A 70 5.99 0.27 8.10
C ALA A 70 6.87 -0.91 8.52
N MET A 71 8.04 -0.97 7.92
CA MET A 71 9.10 -1.90 8.29
C MET A 71 10.10 -1.18 9.20
N ARG A 72 10.83 -1.94 10.01
CA ARG A 72 11.98 -1.39 10.75
C ARG A 72 13.04 -0.85 9.79
N GLU A 73 13.72 0.22 10.19
CA GLU A 73 14.75 0.89 9.39
C GLU A 73 15.91 -0.05 9.01
N GLU A 74 16.23 -1.01 9.88
CA GLU A 74 17.25 -2.03 9.63
C GLU A 74 16.81 -3.17 8.70
N THR A 75 15.54 -3.20 8.26
CA THR A 75 15.09 -4.17 7.27
C THR A 75 15.58 -3.76 5.90
N ASP A 76 16.51 -4.51 5.33
CA ASP A 76 17.01 -4.23 3.99
C ASP A 76 15.99 -4.60 2.89
N PHE A 77 16.28 -4.12 1.68
CA PHE A 77 15.41 -4.34 0.53
C PHE A 77 15.32 -5.80 0.10
N GLU A 78 16.36 -6.61 0.31
CA GLU A 78 16.33 -8.02 -0.05
C GLU A 78 15.35 -8.78 0.85
N ARG A 79 15.38 -8.52 2.15
CA ARG A 79 14.45 -9.06 3.13
C ARG A 79 13.02 -8.66 2.80
N MET A 80 12.78 -7.38 2.48
CA MET A 80 11.46 -6.93 2.04
C MET A 80 10.99 -7.65 0.78
N ARG A 81 11.88 -7.87 -0.20
CA ARG A 81 11.56 -8.61 -1.43
C ARG A 81 11.24 -10.08 -1.16
N GLN A 82 11.98 -10.74 -0.27
CA GLN A 82 11.73 -12.12 0.13
C GLN A 82 10.35 -12.24 0.80
N MET A 83 10.03 -11.34 1.72
CA MET A 83 8.72 -11.28 2.38
C MET A 83 7.58 -11.04 1.39
N ALA A 84 7.74 -10.09 0.47
CA ALA A 84 6.74 -9.82 -0.55
C ALA A 84 6.48 -11.05 -1.45
N ARG A 85 7.53 -11.80 -1.81
CA ARG A 85 7.41 -13.04 -2.59
C ARG A 85 6.80 -14.20 -1.78
N TYR A 86 7.06 -14.25 -0.48
CA TYR A 86 6.45 -15.25 0.40
C TYR A 86 4.93 -15.07 0.42
N PHE A 87 4.45 -13.87 0.73
CA PHE A 87 3.01 -13.59 0.75
C PHE A 87 2.38 -13.61 -0.65
N PHE A 88 3.08 -13.11 -1.67
CA PHE A 88 2.61 -13.00 -3.04
C PHE A 88 3.57 -13.73 -4.01
N PRO A 89 3.46 -15.06 -4.17
CA PRO A 89 4.34 -15.83 -5.06
C PRO A 89 4.28 -15.39 -6.52
N GLU A 90 3.10 -14.91 -6.95
CA GLU A 90 2.86 -14.42 -8.31
C GLU A 90 3.23 -12.95 -8.50
N LEU A 91 3.90 -12.34 -7.51
CA LEU A 91 4.31 -10.94 -7.58
C LEU A 91 5.24 -10.70 -8.77
N GLN A 92 4.78 -9.84 -9.69
CA GLN A 92 5.57 -9.40 -10.85
C GLN A 92 5.92 -7.92 -10.72
N GLN A 93 7.14 -7.58 -11.12
CA GLN A 93 7.54 -6.19 -11.22
C GLN A 93 6.77 -5.54 -12.38
N VAL A 94 6.03 -4.48 -12.08
CA VAL A 94 5.37 -3.68 -13.10
C VAL A 94 6.41 -2.85 -13.82
N ASP A 95 6.53 -2.99 -15.14
CA ASP A 95 7.41 -2.15 -15.95
C ASP A 95 6.86 -0.72 -15.99
N ARG A 96 7.47 0.16 -15.19
CA ARG A 96 7.19 1.59 -15.21
C ARG A 96 8.01 2.20 -16.36
N GLY A 97 7.54 2.02 -17.59
CA GLY A 97 8.17 2.60 -18.78
C GLY A 97 8.61 4.06 -18.55
N VAL A 98 9.77 4.43 -19.09
CA VAL A 98 10.46 5.72 -18.85
C VAL A 98 9.47 6.89 -18.89
N LYS A 99 9.28 7.58 -17.75
CA LYS A 99 8.55 8.86 -17.71
C LYS A 99 9.22 9.81 -18.70
N LYS A 100 8.61 10.05 -19.86
CA LYS A 100 9.05 11.11 -20.78
C LYS A 100 9.04 12.42 -19.99
N LYS A 101 10.21 13.01 -19.74
CA LYS A 101 10.33 14.41 -19.32
C LYS A 101 9.48 15.24 -20.28
N LYS A 102 8.43 15.91 -19.79
CA LYS A 102 7.80 16.99 -20.55
C LYS A 102 8.87 18.06 -20.73
N ARG A 103 9.46 18.12 -21.93
CA ARG A 103 10.20 19.31 -22.38
C ARG A 103 9.15 20.39 -22.57
N GLY A 104 9.16 21.40 -21.72
CA GLY A 104 8.21 22.50 -21.80
C GLY A 104 8.23 23.36 -20.55
N ASP A 105 9.39 23.89 -20.22
CA ASP A 105 9.52 25.17 -19.52
C ASP A 105 10.85 25.78 -19.96
N THR A 106 10.86 26.28 -21.19
CA THR A 106 11.80 27.31 -21.59
C THR A 106 11.10 28.62 -21.24
N ALA A 107 11.58 29.22 -20.15
CA ALA A 107 11.20 30.55 -19.72
C ALA A 107 11.21 31.53 -20.90
N ARG A 108 10.16 32.34 -20.99
CA ARG A 108 10.23 33.68 -21.58
C ARG A 108 10.23 34.68 -20.44
#